data_AF-A0A1V3IZY4-F1
#
_entry.id   AF-A0A1V3IZY4-F1
#
_cell.length_a   1.000
_cell.length_b   1.000
_cell.length_c   1.000
_cell.angle_alpha   90.00
_cell.angle_beta   90.00
_cell.angle_gamma   90.00
#
_symmetry.space_group_name_H-M   'P 1'
#
loop_
_entity.id
_entity.type
_entity.pdbx_description
1 polymer ?
#
loop_
_entity_poly.entity_id
_entity_poly.type
_entity_poly.pdbx_seq_one_letter_code
_entity_poly.pdbx_strand_id
1 'polypeptide(L)' 'MNKNEFCLILKLSLVVMGGGLLYSLSKFNFDLSKINIFKVLDLFPFIFFAIMFCFYLNKMMKDK' A
#
# COMPACT_ATOMS: atom_id res chain seq x y z
N MET A 1 15.47 11.27 3.02
CA MET A 1 14.79 10.53 1.94
C MET A 1 14.70 11.45 0.74
N ASN A 2 15.10 11.01 -0.46
CA ASN A 2 15.06 11.89 -1.63
C ASN A 2 13.61 12.11 -2.09
N LYS A 3 13.26 13.27 -2.66
CA LYS A 3 11.87 13.56 -3.09
C LYS A 3 11.33 12.50 -4.05
N ASN A 4 12.20 11.95 -4.89
CA ASN A 4 11.85 10.92 -5.85
C ASN A 4 11.47 9.58 -5.18
N GLU A 5 12.13 9.24 -4.06
CA GLU A 5 11.86 8.00 -3.33
C GLU A 5 10.56 8.08 -2.53
N PHE A 6 10.26 9.24 -1.96
CA PHE A 6 8.95 9.49 -1.35
C PHE A 6 7.81 9.34 -2.36
N CYS A 7 7.98 9.90 -3.57
CA CYS A 7 7.01 9.73 -4.64
C CYS A 7 6.86 8.26 -5.07
N LEU A 8 7.95 7.50 -5.08
CA LEU A 8 7.93 6.07 -5.37
C LEU A 8 7.19 5.27 -4.28
N ILE A 9 7.44 5.54 -3.00
CA ILE A 9 6.74 4.92 -1.87
C ILE A 9 5.23 5.20 -1.92
N LEU A 10 4.84 6.45 -2.24
CA LEU A 10 3.43 6.80 -2.41
C LEU A 10 2.79 6.02 -3.57
N LYS A 11 3.43 5.98 -4.74
CA LYS A 11 2.93 5.19 -5.87
C LYS A 11 2.79 3.71 -5.53
N LEU A 12 3.79 3.13 -4.86
CA LEU A 12 3.75 1.73 -4.46
C LEU A 12 2.63 1.45 -3.46
N SER A 13 2.41 2.36 -2.51
CA SER A 13 1.34 2.25 -1.52
C SER A 13 -0.04 2.27 -2.18
N LEU A 14 -0.24 3.13 -3.19
CA LEU A 14 -1.47 3.16 -3.98
C LEU A 14 -1.67 1.89 -4.79
N VAL A 15 -0.60 1.34 -5.40
CA VAL A 15 -0.67 0.06 -6.14
C VAL A 15 -1.06 -1.10 -5.21
N VAL A 16 -0.46 -1.18 -4.03
CA VAL A 16 -0.79 -2.23 -3.04
C VAL A 16 -2.24 -2.10 -2.57
N MET A 17 -2.70 -0.87 -2.31
CA MET A 17 -4.09 -0.64 -1.94
C MET A 17 -5.07 -1.00 -3.06
N GLY A 18 -4.76 -0.61 -4.30
CA GLY A 18 -5.56 -0.96 -5.48
C GLY A 18 -5.62 -2.48 -5.71
N GLY A 19 -4.50 -3.18 -5.54
CA GLY A 19 -4.45 -4.64 -5.57
C GLY A 19 -5.28 -5.29 -4.46
N GLY A 20 -5.24 -4.74 -3.24
CA GLY A 20 -6.07 -5.19 -2.12
C GLY A 20 -7.57 -5.00 -2.38
N LEU A 21 -7.96 -3.86 -2.97
CA LEU A 21 -9.32 -3.60 -3.42
C LEU A 21 -9.78 -4.60 -4.48
N LEU A 22 -8.95 -4.82 -5.52
CA LEU A 22 -9.24 -5.78 -6.59
C LEU A 22 -9.35 -7.22 -6.05
N TYR A 23 -8.49 -7.61 -5.11
CA TYR A 23 -8.57 -8.91 -4.46
C TYR A 23 -9.86 -9.06 -3.64
N SER A 24 -10.21 -8.03 -2.86
CA SER A 24 -11.46 -7.99 -2.11
C SER A 24 -12.67 -8.09 -3.05
N LEU A 25 -12.67 -7.31 -4.15
CA LEU A 25 -13.68 -7.34 -5.21
C LEU A 25 -13.81 -8.73 -5.82
N SER A 26 -12.69 -9.34 -6.22
CA SER A 26 -12.68 -10.69 -6.77
C SER A 26 -13.32 -11.71 -5.81
N LYS A 27 -13.02 -11.62 -4.51
CA LYS A 27 -13.59 -12.51 -3.49
C LYS A 27 -15.11 -12.37 -3.33
N PHE A 28 -15.66 -11.19 -3.60
CA PHE A 28 -17.10 -10.92 -3.53
C PHE A 28 -17.77 -10.86 -4.90
N ASN A 29 -17.16 -11.45 -5.95
CA ASN A 29 -17.69 -11.47 -7.31
C ASN A 29 -17.99 -10.06 -7.87
N PHE A 30 -17.11 -9.11 -7.57
CA PHE A 30 -17.20 -7.69 -7.91
C PHE A 30 -18.41 -6.94 -7.32
N ASP A 31 -19.03 -7.48 -6.25
CA ASP A 31 -20.11 -6.81 -5.54
C ASP A 31 -19.58 -5.72 -4.60
N LEU A 32 -19.61 -4.48 -5.07
CA LEU A 32 -19.19 -3.28 -4.32
C LEU A 32 -20.05 -3.04 -3.07
N SER A 33 -21.27 -3.57 -3.02
CA SER A 33 -22.17 -3.41 -1.87
C SER A 33 -21.69 -4.18 -0.64
N LYS A 34 -20.90 -5.23 -0.85
CA LYS A 34 -20.33 -6.08 0.22
C LYS A 34 -18.98 -5.58 0.72
N ILE A 35 -18.37 -4.61 0.04
CA ILE A 35 -17.04 -4.10 0.36
C ILE A 35 -17.17 -2.71 0.94
N ASN A 36 -16.73 -2.55 2.19
CA ASN A 36 -16.67 -1.23 2.79
C ASN A 36 -15.37 -0.53 2.38
N ILE A 37 -15.44 0.32 1.35
CA ILE A 37 -14.31 1.06 0.78
C ILE A 37 -13.60 1.89 1.87
N PHE A 38 -14.34 2.45 2.82
CA PHE A 38 -13.78 3.20 3.94
C PHE A 38 -12.84 2.34 4.81
N LYS A 39 -13.22 1.08 5.10
CA LYS A 39 -12.35 0.15 5.82
C LYS A 39 -11.07 -0.19 5.06
N VAL A 40 -11.13 -0.21 3.72
CA VAL A 40 -9.93 -0.44 2.90
C VAL A 40 -9.04 0.80 2.88
N LEU A 41 -9.63 1.99 2.91
CA LEU A 41 -8.91 3.24 3.06
C LEU A 41 -8.23 3.37 4.44
N ASP A 42 -8.86 2.87 5.51
CA ASP A 42 -8.27 2.85 6.87
C ASP A 42 -6.99 1.99 6.95
N LEU A 43 -6.82 1.03 6.05
CA LEU A 43 -5.59 0.23 5.94
C LEU A 43 -4.44 1.01 5.26
N PHE A 44 -4.72 2.14 4.60
CA PHE A 44 -3.71 2.95 3.93
C PHE A 44 -2.56 3.37 4.83
N PRO A 45 -2.77 4.02 6.00
CA PRO A 45 -1.68 4.42 6.87
C PRO A 45 -0.80 3.23 7.28
N PHE A 46 -1.41 2.06 7.52
CA PHE A 46 -0.66 0.86 7.89
C PHE A 46 0.22 0.36 6.73
N ILE A 47 -0.33 0.26 5.52
CA ILE A 47 0.41 -0.14 4.31
C ILE A 47 1.53 0.86 4.02
N PHE A 48 1.24 2.15 4.15
CA PHE A 48 2.21 3.21 3.91
C PHE A 48 3.38 3.13 4.89
N PHE A 49 3.12 2.97 6.19
CA PHE A 49 4.18 2.76 7.19
C PHE A 49 4.99 1.48 6.94
N ALA A 50 4.33 0.38 6.58
CA ALA A 50 5.02 -0.88 6.29
C ALA A 50 5.97 -0.76 5.09
N ILE A 51 5.54 -0.12 4.00
CA ILE A 51 6.39 0.11 2.82
C ILE A 51 7.53 1.07 3.16
N MET A 52 7.27 2.13 3.93
CA MET A 52 8.31 3.06 4.36
C MET A 52 9.36 2.34 5.23
N PHE A 53 8.93 1.45 6.11
CA PHE A 53 9.81 0.63 6.93
C PHE A 53 10.65 -0.34 6.09
N CYS A 54 10.05 -1.04 5.13
CA CYS A 54 10.79 -1.88 4.18
C CYS A 54 11.84 -1.08 3.40
N PHE A 55 11.50 0.13 2.98
CA PHE A 55 12.42 1.02 2.26
C PHE A 55 13.59 1.45 3.14
N TYR A 56 13.30 1.79 4.40
CA TYR A 56 14.30 2.14 5.40
C TYR A 56 15.26 0.98 5.69
N LEU A 57 14.73 -0.24 5.89
CA LEU A 57 15.55 -1.44 6.08
C LEU A 57 16.42 -1.72 4.85
N ASN A 58 15.88 -1.62 3.65
CA ASN A 58 16.63 -1.82 2.41
C ASN A 58 17.80 -0.84 2.29
N LYS A 59 17.60 0.42 2.71
CA LYS A 59 18.67 1.41 2.75
C LYS A 59 19.76 1.05 3.76
N MET A 60 19.37 0.65 4.96
CA MET A 60 20.31 0.23 6.01
C MET A 60 21.14 -1.01 5.62
N MET A 61 20.56 -1.94 4.86
CA MET A 61 21.29 -3.12 4.36
C MET A 61 22.23 -2.80 3.21
N LYS A 62 21.95 -1.77 2.41
CA LYS A 62 22.81 -1.34 1.29
C LYS A 62 24.02 -0.50 1.70
N ASP A 63 23.93 0.15 2.86
CA ASP A 63 25.02 0.93 3.46
C ASP A 63 26.01 0.06 4.26
N LYS A 64 25.84 -1.28 4.24
CA LYS A 64 26.70 -2.27 4.90
C LYS A 64 27.38 -3.16 3.87
#